data_AF-A0A3N0Y8N6-F1
#
_entry.id   AF-A0A3N0Y8N6-F1
#
_cell.length_a   1.000
_cell.length_b   1.000
_cell.length_c   1.000
_cell.angle_alpha   90.00
_cell.angle_beta   90.00
_cell.angle_gamma   90.00
#
_symmetry.space_group_name_H-M   'P 1'
#
loop_
_entity.id
_entity.type
_entity.pdbx_description
1 polymer ?
#
loop_
_entity_poly.entity_id
_entity_poly.type
_entity_poly.pdbx_seq_one_letter_code
_entity_poly.pdbx_strand_id
1 'polypeptide(L)'
;MGTAPPPDPPVHPARIPLLPPYSCHQSLKLSGKLRDPTTHSLMDTPNTVLKSTNIQRPQVPKECRRPVEDPEMLSTACSRECKNGHCTPTGKCCCSAGWEGPFCLRAKCEPACRNGGVCVEPNKCLCKEGFSGSQCEKGTRGDGEKDSILEHIIDMTSYLLDLTSYIV
;
A
#
# COMPACT_ATOMS: atom_id res chain seq x y z
N MET A 1 26.36 -62.41 4.96
CA MET A 1 26.38 -61.80 6.30
C MET A 1 25.80 -60.40 6.16
N GLY A 2 24.48 -60.25 6.29
CA GLY A 2 23.82 -58.95 6.22
C GLY A 2 23.69 -58.42 7.65
N THR A 3 24.35 -57.29 7.94
CA THR A 3 24.23 -56.62 9.24
C THR A 3 22.87 -55.97 9.34
N ALA A 4 22.07 -56.39 10.31
CA ALA A 4 20.79 -55.76 10.61
C ALA A 4 21.00 -54.29 11.02
N PRO A 5 20.14 -53.35 10.57
CA PRO A 5 20.21 -51.96 11.00
C PRO A 5 19.89 -51.83 12.50
N PRO A 6 20.46 -50.84 13.20
CA PRO A 6 20.27 -50.66 14.63
C PRO A 6 18.81 -50.29 14.97
N PRO A 7 18.32 -50.64 16.16
CA PRO A 7 16.96 -50.30 16.60
C PRO A 7 16.81 -48.79 16.79
N ASP A 8 15.66 -48.25 16.36
CA ASP A 8 15.31 -46.84 16.54
C ASP A 8 15.25 -46.44 18.02
N PRO A 9 15.68 -45.22 18.39
CA PRO A 9 15.63 -44.75 19.76
C PRO A 9 14.18 -44.61 20.27
N PRO A 10 13.94 -44.77 21.58
CA PRO A 10 12.60 -44.68 22.14
C PRO A 10 12.02 -43.28 21.97
N VAL A 11 10.86 -43.19 21.31
CA VAL A 11 10.10 -41.95 21.18
C VAL A 11 9.50 -41.62 22.55
N HIS A 12 10.10 -40.67 23.26
CA HIS A 12 9.51 -40.14 24.48
C HIS A 12 8.24 -39.33 24.14
N PRO A 13 7.15 -39.47 24.90
CA PRO A 13 5.99 -38.61 24.74
C PRO A 13 6.41 -37.16 25.01
N ALA A 14 6.06 -36.25 24.11
CA ALA A 14 6.32 -34.83 24.27
C ALA A 14 5.78 -34.37 25.64
N ARG A 15 6.67 -33.98 26.56
CA ARG A 15 6.26 -33.31 27.80
C ARG A 15 5.57 -32.01 27.40
N ILE A 16 4.25 -31.97 27.58
CA ILE A 16 3.50 -30.72 27.51
C ILE A 16 4.03 -29.84 28.65
N PRO A 17 4.65 -28.68 28.38
CA PRO A 17 5.15 -27.82 29.44
C PRO A 17 3.94 -27.35 30.27
N LEU A 18 3.86 -27.81 31.53
CA LEU A 18 2.91 -27.25 32.47
C LEU A 18 3.30 -25.78 32.69
N LEU A 19 2.38 -24.88 32.35
CA LEU A 19 2.63 -23.45 32.41
C LEU A 19 2.70 -22.95 33.86
N PRO A 20 3.47 -21.88 34.13
CA PRO A 20 3.35 -21.15 35.37
C PRO A 20 1.91 -20.62 35.53
N PRO A 21 1.39 -20.53 36.77
CA PRO A 21 -0.03 -20.26 37.07
C PRO A 21 -0.55 -18.88 36.60
N TYR A 22 0.31 -18.03 36.05
CA TYR A 22 0.04 -16.63 35.70
C TYR A 22 -0.06 -16.35 34.19
N SER A 23 0.06 -17.36 33.32
CA SER A 23 -0.04 -17.12 31.87
C SER A 23 -1.49 -17.15 31.40
N CYS A 24 -2.05 -15.99 31.03
CA CYS A 24 -3.42 -15.85 30.52
C CYS A 24 -3.53 -16.02 28.98
N HIS A 25 -2.41 -16.03 28.26
CA HIS A 25 -2.37 -16.16 26.79
C HIS A 25 -1.53 -17.37 26.37
N GLN A 26 -2.20 -18.48 26.06
CA GLN A 26 -1.56 -19.64 25.44
C GLN A 26 -2.34 -20.03 24.18
N SER A 27 -1.74 -19.83 23.00
CA SER A 27 -2.25 -20.37 21.73
C SER A 27 -1.19 -21.28 21.14
N LEU A 28 -1.54 -22.55 20.90
CA LEU A 28 -0.64 -23.46 20.19
C LEU A 28 -0.89 -23.31 18.70
N LYS A 29 0.14 -22.89 17.97
CA LYS A 29 0.18 -23.00 16.52
C LYS A 29 0.70 -24.40 16.19
N LEU A 30 -0.19 -25.28 15.74
CA LEU A 30 0.23 -26.57 15.20
C LEU A 30 0.40 -26.41 13.69
N SER A 31 1.63 -26.63 13.23
CA SER A 31 1.99 -26.69 11.82
C SER A 31 2.60 -28.07 11.60
N GLY A 32 1.90 -28.96 10.90
CA GLY A 32 2.34 -30.34 10.70
C GLY A 32 1.25 -31.28 10.20
N LYS A 33 1.55 -32.57 10.13
CA LYS A 33 0.56 -33.60 9.77
C LYS A 33 -0.08 -34.18 11.03
N LEU A 34 -1.39 -33.99 11.21
CA LEU A 34 -2.12 -34.71 12.27
C LEU A 34 -2.53 -36.09 11.74
N ARG A 35 -2.44 -37.10 12.60
CA ARG A 35 -2.89 -38.45 12.29
C ARG A 35 -4.38 -38.52 12.61
N ASP A 36 -5.19 -38.77 11.59
CA ASP A 36 -6.63 -38.94 11.75
C ASP A 36 -6.93 -40.15 12.66
N PRO A 37 -7.74 -40.00 13.73
CA PRO A 37 -7.95 -41.07 14.71
C PRO A 37 -8.83 -42.21 14.19
N THR A 38 -9.54 -42.02 13.09
CA THR A 38 -10.43 -43.00 12.46
C THR A 38 -9.76 -43.75 11.30
N THR A 39 -8.93 -43.06 10.54
CA THR A 39 -8.31 -43.59 9.31
C THR A 39 -6.79 -43.74 9.41
N HIS A 40 -6.19 -43.32 10.53
CA HIS A 40 -4.74 -43.30 10.79
C HIS A 40 -3.89 -42.61 9.72
N SER A 41 -4.52 -41.87 8.80
CA SER A 41 -3.89 -41.18 7.69
C SER A 41 -3.33 -39.84 8.15
N LEU A 42 -2.18 -39.46 7.59
CA LEU A 42 -1.49 -38.20 7.88
C LEU A 42 -2.09 -37.09 7.02
N MET A 43 -2.99 -36.29 7.60
CA MET A 43 -3.56 -35.13 6.93
C MET A 43 -2.71 -33.89 7.21
N ASP A 44 -2.31 -33.17 6.16
CA ASP A 44 -1.67 -31.87 6.28
C ASP A 44 -2.67 -30.92 6.94
N THR A 45 -2.38 -30.50 8.18
CA THR A 45 -3.27 -29.56 8.85
C THR A 45 -2.94 -28.14 8.41
N PRO A 46 -3.96 -27.35 7.99
CA PRO A 46 -3.75 -25.93 7.81
C PRO A 46 -3.25 -25.33 9.14
N ASN A 47 -2.55 -24.19 9.10
CA ASN A 47 -2.07 -23.46 10.29
C ASN A 47 -3.25 -23.15 11.25
N THR A 48 -3.59 -24.13 12.08
CA THR A 48 -4.80 -24.13 12.89
C THR A 48 -4.39 -23.68 14.28
N VAL A 49 -4.98 -22.57 14.71
CA VAL A 49 -4.75 -22.04 16.05
C VAL A 49 -5.71 -22.75 16.98
N LEU A 50 -5.19 -23.68 17.78
CA LEU A 50 -5.96 -24.33 18.83
C LEU A 50 -5.76 -23.59 20.16
N LYS A 51 -6.87 -23.24 20.80
CA LYS A 51 -6.88 -22.72 22.17
C LYS A 51 -6.78 -23.91 23.12
N SER A 52 -5.63 -24.05 23.79
CA SER A 52 -5.53 -24.98 24.91
C SER A 52 -6.25 -24.38 26.10
N THR A 53 -7.26 -25.07 26.62
CA THR A 53 -7.99 -24.66 27.82
C THR A 53 -7.69 -25.66 28.93
N ASN A 54 -7.44 -25.15 30.14
CA ASN A 54 -7.34 -25.99 31.31
C ASN A 54 -8.76 -26.24 31.83
N ILE A 55 -9.24 -27.49 31.75
CA ILE A 55 -10.61 -27.84 32.15
C ILE A 55 -10.87 -27.70 33.66
N GLN A 56 -9.81 -27.64 34.47
CA GLN A 56 -9.88 -27.41 35.92
C GLN A 56 -9.96 -25.93 36.28
N ARG A 57 -9.88 -25.02 35.31
CA ARG A 57 -9.93 -23.57 35.53
C ARG A 57 -11.14 -22.95 34.82
N PRO A 58 -11.77 -21.91 35.41
CA PRO A 58 -12.75 -21.12 34.71
C PRO A 58 -12.20 -20.57 33.38
N GLN A 59 -13.05 -20.51 32.35
CA GLN A 59 -12.68 -20.07 31.00
C GLN A 59 -12.10 -18.65 30.97
N VAL A 60 -12.52 -17.78 31.90
CA VAL A 60 -11.93 -16.44 32.12
C VAL A 60 -11.78 -16.20 33.62
N PRO A 61 -10.61 -16.51 34.20
CA PRO A 61 -10.29 -16.18 35.58
C PRO A 61 -10.28 -14.66 35.79
N LYS A 62 -10.58 -14.18 37.01
CA LYS A 62 -10.66 -12.74 37.32
C LYS A 62 -9.33 -12.02 37.05
N GLU A 63 -8.22 -12.70 37.33
CA GLU A 63 -6.86 -12.28 37.05
C GLU A 63 -6.53 -12.16 35.55
N CYS A 64 -7.34 -12.76 34.68
CA CYS A 64 -7.21 -12.66 33.22
C CYS A 64 -8.23 -11.70 32.59
N ARG A 65 -9.11 -11.09 33.38
CA ARG A 65 -10.11 -10.14 32.89
C ARG A 65 -9.45 -8.78 32.66
N ARG A 66 -9.06 -8.51 31.42
CA ARG A 66 -8.65 -7.18 30.95
C ARG A 66 -9.78 -6.53 30.14
N PRO A 67 -9.93 -5.19 30.18
CA PRO A 67 -10.76 -4.48 29.23
C PRO A 67 -10.30 -4.77 27.79
N VAL A 68 -11.26 -4.94 26.87
CA VAL A 68 -10.98 -4.94 25.44
C VAL A 68 -10.96 -3.48 25.02
N GLU A 69 -9.79 -2.97 24.67
CA GLU A 69 -9.67 -1.66 24.03
C GLU A 69 -10.03 -1.84 22.55
N ASP A 70 -10.97 -1.04 22.05
CA ASP A 70 -11.32 -1.05 20.64
C ASP A 70 -10.14 -0.51 19.81
N PRO A 71 -9.90 -1.02 18.58
CA PRO A 71 -8.81 -0.53 17.76
C PRO A 71 -9.03 0.95 17.41
N GLU A 72 -8.31 1.85 18.07
CA GLU A 72 -8.28 3.24 17.67
C GLU A 72 -7.58 3.36 16.31
N MET A 73 -8.27 3.94 15.34
CA MET A 73 -7.71 4.27 14.03
C MET A 73 -6.64 5.34 14.24
N LEU A 74 -5.38 4.92 14.36
CA LEU A 74 -4.26 5.80 14.65
C LEU A 74 -4.03 6.78 13.48
N SER A 75 -4.75 7.91 13.47
CA SER A 75 -4.61 8.96 12.45
C SER A 75 -3.40 9.84 12.75
N THR A 76 -2.22 9.22 12.79
CA THR A 76 -0.96 9.98 12.88
C THR A 76 -0.87 10.94 11.68
N ALA A 77 -0.16 12.05 11.85
CA ALA A 77 0.06 12.98 10.74
C ALA A 77 0.68 12.26 9.52
N CYS A 78 1.53 11.27 9.77
CA CYS A 78 2.09 10.43 8.71
C CYS A 78 1.00 9.65 7.96
N SER A 79 0.12 8.93 8.65
CA SER A 79 -0.93 8.13 8.00
C SER A 79 -1.90 8.95 7.16
N ARG A 80 -2.01 10.27 7.41
CA ARG A 80 -2.88 11.19 6.66
C ARG A 80 -2.18 11.84 5.46
N GLU A 81 -0.93 12.25 5.64
CA GLU A 81 -0.22 13.10 4.66
C GLU A 81 0.77 12.32 3.77
N CYS A 82 1.26 11.16 4.21
CA CYS A 82 2.25 10.33 3.50
C CYS A 82 1.60 9.56 2.34
N LYS A 83 1.48 10.18 1.17
CA LYS A 83 0.84 9.56 0.00
C LYS A 83 1.76 8.68 -0.83
N ASN A 84 2.98 9.15 -1.11
CA ASN A 84 3.94 8.46 -1.99
C ASN A 84 5.07 7.79 -1.21
N GLY A 85 4.70 7.05 -0.17
CA GLY A 85 5.66 6.41 0.72
C GLY A 85 4.98 5.52 1.76
N HIS A 86 5.75 5.13 2.77
CA HIS A 86 5.25 4.35 3.90
C HIS A 86 5.68 4.96 5.24
N CYS A 87 4.81 4.85 6.24
CA CYS A 87 5.08 5.38 7.57
C CYS A 87 5.87 4.40 8.41
N THR A 88 6.92 4.90 9.03
CA THR A 88 7.67 4.17 10.07
C THR A 88 6.94 4.23 11.41
N PRO A 89 7.26 3.33 12.36
CA PRO A 89 6.67 3.36 13.71
C PRO A 89 6.91 4.68 14.46
N THR A 90 7.95 5.43 14.10
CA THR A 90 8.27 6.75 14.67
C THR A 90 7.48 7.90 14.03
N GLY A 91 6.61 7.61 13.04
CA GLY A 91 5.80 8.62 12.35
C GLY A 91 6.53 9.36 11.23
N LYS A 92 7.72 8.93 10.81
CA LYS A 92 8.42 9.48 9.64
C LYS A 92 7.96 8.78 8.35
N CYS A 93 7.68 9.56 7.31
CA CYS A 93 7.34 9.04 5.98
C CYS A 93 8.62 8.68 5.20
N CYS A 94 8.75 7.43 4.79
CA CYS A 94 9.81 6.93 3.93
C CYS A 94 9.34 6.96 2.48
N CYS A 95 9.95 7.83 1.67
CA CYS A 95 9.51 8.08 0.30
C CYS A 95 9.82 6.93 -0.64
N SER A 96 8.88 6.68 -1.56
CA SER A 96 9.11 5.87 -2.75
C SER A 96 10.13 6.54 -3.66
N ALA A 97 10.73 5.76 -4.56
CA ALA A 97 11.72 6.27 -5.50
C ALA A 97 11.16 7.46 -6.30
N GLY A 98 11.94 8.54 -6.39
CA GLY A 98 11.56 9.76 -7.10
C GLY A 98 10.61 10.69 -6.32
N TRP A 99 10.39 10.48 -5.02
CA TRP A 99 9.63 11.39 -4.17
C TRP A 99 10.48 11.91 -3.02
N GLU A 100 10.18 13.12 -2.56
CA GLU A 100 10.93 13.80 -1.50
C GLU A 100 10.07 14.73 -0.62
N GLY A 101 10.69 15.20 0.46
CA GLY A 101 10.05 16.01 1.50
C GLY A 101 9.57 15.19 2.70
N PRO A 102 9.06 15.85 3.75
CA PRO A 102 8.69 15.20 5.01
C PRO A 102 7.53 14.21 4.88
N PHE A 103 6.67 14.40 3.88
CA PHE A 103 5.50 13.57 3.57
C PHE A 103 5.51 13.02 2.14
N CYS A 104 6.64 13.11 1.44
CA CYS A 104 6.80 12.57 0.08
C CYS A 104 5.78 13.12 -0.93
N LEU A 105 5.44 14.41 -0.77
CA LEU A 105 4.48 15.11 -1.63
C LEU A 105 5.14 15.78 -2.84
N ARG A 106 6.47 15.96 -2.82
CA ARG A 106 7.21 16.57 -3.93
C ARG A 106 7.83 15.48 -4.78
N ALA A 107 7.49 15.45 -6.07
CA ALA A 107 8.14 14.59 -7.03
C ALA A 107 9.52 15.14 -7.40
N LYS A 108 10.43 14.22 -7.70
CA LYS A 108 11.79 14.51 -8.15
C LYS A 108 11.87 14.25 -9.65
N CYS A 109 12.37 15.23 -10.39
CA CYS A 109 12.57 15.12 -11.83
C CYS A 109 14.06 15.26 -12.13
N GLU A 110 14.64 14.22 -12.72
CA GLU A 110 16.03 14.18 -13.15
C GLU A 110 16.10 13.79 -14.63
N PRO A 111 16.33 14.75 -15.54
CA PRO A 111 16.74 16.14 -15.27
C PRO A 111 15.56 17.04 -14.87
N ALA A 112 15.87 18.18 -14.26
CA ALA A 112 14.87 19.12 -13.76
C ALA A 112 14.04 19.74 -14.91
N CYS A 113 12.75 19.98 -14.63
CA CYS A 113 11.86 20.68 -15.54
C CYS A 113 12.37 22.10 -15.83
N ARG A 114 12.30 22.52 -17.09
CA ARG A 114 12.74 23.84 -17.57
C ARG A 114 11.56 24.77 -17.81
N ASN A 115 11.87 26.03 -18.12
CA ASN A 115 10.87 27.05 -18.52
C ASN A 115 9.70 27.22 -17.54
N GLY A 116 9.96 27.02 -16.25
CA GLY A 116 8.94 27.13 -15.20
C GLY A 116 7.95 25.95 -15.16
N GLY A 117 8.27 24.82 -15.78
CA GLY A 117 7.53 23.57 -15.62
C GLY A 117 7.63 23.02 -14.20
N VAL A 118 6.59 22.31 -13.76
CA VAL A 118 6.47 21.76 -12.40
C VAL A 118 6.56 20.23 -12.46
N CYS A 119 7.39 19.64 -11.59
CA CYS A 119 7.47 18.19 -11.46
C CYS A 119 6.24 17.67 -10.70
N VAL A 120 5.33 17.00 -11.40
CA VAL A 120 4.06 16.50 -10.82
C VAL A 120 4.15 15.03 -10.43
N GLU A 121 4.98 14.27 -11.14
CA GLU A 121 5.29 12.87 -10.87
C GLU A 121 6.79 12.64 -11.15
N PRO A 122 7.39 11.54 -10.64
CA PRO A 122 8.79 11.25 -10.90
C PRO A 122 9.12 11.32 -12.39
N ASN A 123 10.07 12.18 -12.76
CA ASN A 123 10.48 12.45 -14.14
C ASN A 123 9.36 12.91 -15.10
N LYS A 124 8.26 13.45 -14.58
CA LYS A 124 7.15 14.00 -15.38
C LYS A 124 6.93 15.47 -15.07
N CYS A 125 7.17 16.29 -16.08
CA CYS A 125 6.98 17.73 -16.00
C CYS A 125 5.61 18.13 -16.55
N LEU A 126 4.92 18.98 -15.79
CA LEU A 126 3.79 19.77 -16.27
C LEU A 126 4.33 21.10 -16.81
N CYS A 127 4.14 21.35 -18.10
CA CYS A 127 4.66 22.52 -18.78
C CYS A 127 3.67 23.68 -18.72
N LYS A 128 4.22 24.90 -18.67
CA LYS A 128 3.42 26.12 -18.89
C LYS A 128 3.00 26.22 -20.36
N GLU A 129 1.96 26.99 -20.61
CA GLU A 129 1.50 27.29 -21.96
C GLU A 129 2.64 27.81 -22.84
N GLY A 130 2.67 27.36 -24.09
CA GLY A 130 3.76 27.66 -25.01
C GLY A 130 5.03 26.85 -24.79
N PHE A 131 5.04 25.87 -23.88
CA PHE A 131 6.18 24.96 -23.70
C PHE A 131 5.77 23.48 -23.79
N SER A 132 6.65 22.67 -24.35
CA SER A 132 6.44 21.23 -24.57
C SER A 132 7.77 20.46 -24.46
N GLY A 133 7.69 19.13 -24.56
CA GLY A 133 8.83 18.24 -24.32
C GLY A 133 8.77 17.57 -22.95
N SER A 134 9.63 16.57 -22.72
CA SER A 134 9.61 15.78 -21.48
C SER A 134 10.04 16.60 -20.26
N GLN A 135 10.83 17.66 -20.48
CA GLN A 135 11.30 18.58 -19.47
C GLN A 135 10.87 20.01 -19.76
N CYS A 136 9.85 20.20 -20.59
CA CYS A 136 9.38 21.53 -21.03
C CYS A 136 10.46 22.36 -21.73
N GLU A 137 11.41 21.70 -22.39
CA GLU A 137 12.57 22.32 -23.01
C GLU A 137 12.27 23.01 -24.36
N LYS A 138 11.15 22.65 -25.00
CA LYS A 138 10.75 23.18 -26.31
C LYS A 138 9.74 24.30 -26.13
N GLY A 139 10.14 25.54 -26.38
CA GLY A 139 9.20 26.65 -26.47
C GLY A 139 8.53 26.70 -27.84
N THR A 140 7.21 26.63 -27.90
CA THR A 140 6.45 27.08 -29.07
C THR A 140 6.30 28.59 -28.94
N ARG A 141 6.89 29.33 -29.88
CA ARG A 141 6.73 30.79 -29.95
C ARG A 141 5.27 31.08 -30.35
N GLY A 142 4.38 31.11 -29.37
CA GLY A 142 3.10 31.81 -29.46
C GLY A 142 2.01 31.18 -30.33
N ASP A 143 1.74 29.88 -30.16
CA ASP A 143 0.60 29.21 -30.80
C ASP A 143 -0.35 28.62 -29.74
N GLY A 144 -0.80 29.45 -28.79
CA GLY A 144 -1.64 29.00 -27.67
C GLY A 144 -2.64 30.03 -27.16
N GLU A 145 -2.87 31.12 -27.89
CA GLU A 145 -3.93 32.10 -27.57
C GLU A 145 -4.32 32.88 -28.83
N LYS A 146 -4.59 32.17 -29.92
CA LYS A 146 -5.34 32.73 -31.05
C LYS A 146 -6.31 31.64 -31.49
N ASP A 147 -7.53 32.06 -31.79
CA ASP A 147 -8.54 31.25 -32.48
C ASP A 147 -9.54 30.51 -31.59
N SER A 148 -10.41 31.28 -30.94
CA SER A 148 -11.80 30.80 -30.81
C SER A 148 -12.82 31.92 -31.03
N ILE A 149 -12.52 33.17 -30.67
CA ILE A 149 -13.49 34.27 -30.83
C ILE A 149 -13.25 35.09 -32.11
N LEU A 150 -11.99 35.36 -32.47
CA LEU A 150 -11.70 36.25 -33.61
C LEU A 150 -11.92 35.58 -34.98
N GLU A 151 -11.59 34.29 -35.13
CA GLU A 151 -11.83 33.53 -36.37
C GLU A 151 -13.34 33.35 -36.65
N HIS A 152 -14.17 33.18 -35.60
CA HIS A 152 -15.64 33.17 -35.76
C HIS A 152 -16.18 34.55 -36.15
N ILE A 153 -15.55 35.65 -35.71
CA ILE A 153 -15.96 37.00 -36.12
C ILE A 153 -15.58 37.26 -37.58
N ILE A 154 -14.38 36.83 -38.02
CA ILE A 154 -13.95 36.97 -39.42
C ILE A 154 -14.94 36.24 -40.35
N ASP A 155 -15.38 35.03 -39.99
CA ASP A 155 -16.40 34.25 -40.71
C ASP A 155 -17.78 34.95 -40.75
N MET A 156 -18.29 35.41 -39.60
CA MET A 156 -19.57 36.14 -39.52
C MET A 156 -19.56 37.47 -40.29
N THR A 157 -18.41 38.15 -40.35
CA THR A 157 -18.26 39.38 -41.14
C THR A 157 -18.17 39.11 -42.64
N SER A 158 -17.67 37.94 -43.07
CA SER A 158 -17.71 37.52 -44.47
C SER A 158 -19.14 37.32 -44.95
N TYR A 159 -19.97 36.60 -44.17
CA TYR A 159 -21.39 36.40 -44.50
C TYR A 159 -22.19 37.70 -44.61
N LEU A 160 -21.89 38.69 -43.76
CA LEU A 160 -22.57 39.99 -43.80
C LEU A 160 -22.14 40.84 -44.99
N LEU A 161 -20.86 40.79 -45.40
CA LEU A 161 -20.37 41.48 -46.59
C LEU A 161 -20.97 40.89 -47.88
N ASP A 162 -21.16 39.57 -47.94
CA ASP A 162 -21.83 38.90 -49.06
C ASP A 162 -23.32 39.29 -49.18
N LEU A 163 -24.03 39.43 -48.05
CA LEU A 163 -25.42 39.89 -48.02
C LEU A 163 -25.57 41.36 -48.47
N THR A 164 -24.61 42.23 -48.12
CA THR A 164 -24.64 43.62 -48.60
C THR A 164 -24.41 43.75 -50.09
N SER A 165 -23.73 42.79 -50.72
CA SER A 165 -23.54 42.74 -52.17
C SER A 165 -24.73 42.11 -52.92
N TYR A 166 -25.64 41.43 -52.21
CA TYR A 166 -26.87 40.85 -52.76
C TYR A 166 -28.09 41.80 -52.68
N ILE A 167 -28.01 42.85 -51.85
CA ILE A 167 -29.10 43.82 -51.61
C ILE A 167 -28.92 45.12 -52.45
N VAL A 168 -28.01 45.13 -53.45
CA VAL A 168 -27.81 46.25 -54.39
C VAL A 168 -28.14 45.83 -55.81
#